data_AF-A0A3P8M203-F1
#
_entry.id   AF-A0A3P8M203-F1
#
_cell.length_a   1.000
_cell.length_b   1.000
_cell.length_c   1.000
_cell.angle_alpha   90.00
_cell.angle_beta   90.00
_cell.angle_gamma   90.00
#
_symmetry.space_group_name_H-M   'P 1'
#
loop_
_entity.id
_entity.type
_entity.pdbx_description
1 polymer ?
#
loop_
_entity_poly.entity_id
_entity_poly.type
_entity_poly.pdbx_seq_one_letter_code
_entity_poly.pdbx_strand_id
1 'polypeptide(L)'
;MFCASAALLCWSRYAVDNSRCLKKIRYDSNQWSLLIGLCTGCLSMLLWLIARYCGFSDVDLPLTESAQTLFWVTNVVLAVVSSWLGYLAWNLCSLRLPVSLIGQMVVFETLFALFYGFIYLQRFPDLQESAAIVLLLGGVLASVHSHQRNGRVQVTA
;
A
#
# COMPACT_ATOMS: atom_id res chain seq x y z
N MET A 1 -14.77 -7.48 -11.95
CA MET A 1 -13.42 -7.77 -12.51
C MET A 1 -12.80 -6.58 -13.23
N PHE A 2 -13.52 -5.88 -14.12
CA PHE A 2 -12.97 -4.75 -14.88
C PHE A 2 -12.42 -3.60 -14.02
N CYS A 3 -13.12 -3.25 -12.94
CA CYS A 3 -12.67 -2.21 -12.00
C CYS A 3 -11.36 -2.62 -11.29
N ALA A 4 -11.23 -3.88 -10.87
CA ALA A 4 -10.02 -4.40 -10.23
C ALA A 4 -8.81 -4.38 -11.19
N SER A 5 -9.01 -4.79 -12.45
CA SER A 5 -7.94 -4.71 -13.45
C SER A 5 -7.56 -3.26 -13.79
N ALA A 6 -8.54 -2.35 -13.88
CA ALA A 6 -8.28 -0.94 -14.11
C ALA A 6 -7.51 -0.30 -12.94
N ALA A 7 -7.88 -0.63 -11.70
CA ALA A 7 -7.17 -0.18 -10.50
C ALA A 7 -5.73 -0.70 -10.47
N LEU A 8 -5.50 -1.97 -10.79
CA LEU A 8 -4.16 -2.57 -10.88
C LEU A 8 -3.29 -1.91 -11.95
N LEU A 9 -3.84 -1.65 -13.14
CA LEU A 9 -3.13 -0.96 -14.21
C LEU A 9 -2.79 0.49 -13.85
N CYS A 10 -3.74 1.19 -13.24
CA CYS A 10 -3.56 2.56 -12.77
C CYS A 10 -2.42 2.64 -11.74
N TRP A 11 -2.48 1.79 -10.71
CA TRP A 11 -1.48 1.76 -9.65
C TRP A 11 -0.09 1.33 -10.16
N SER A 12 -0.02 0.34 -11.05
CA SER A 12 1.25 -0.11 -11.63
C SER A 12 1.92 0.99 -12.46
N ARG A 13 1.14 1.74 -13.27
CA ARG A 13 1.66 2.90 -14.00
C ARG A 13 2.15 3.98 -13.05
N TYR A 14 1.34 4.33 -12.04
CA TYR A 14 1.72 5.32 -11.04
C TYR A 14 3.02 4.94 -10.31
N ALA A 15 3.19 3.69 -9.89
CA ALA A 15 4.42 3.25 -9.22
C ALA A 15 5.67 3.46 -10.08
N VAL A 16 5.58 3.11 -11.37
CA VAL A 16 6.68 3.30 -12.34
C VAL A 16 6.95 4.78 -12.56
N ASP A 17 5.92 5.57 -12.84
CA ASP A 17 6.08 6.99 -13.17
C ASP A 17 6.53 7.81 -11.96
N ASN A 18 5.98 7.54 -10.76
CA ASN A 18 6.42 8.14 -9.50
C ASN A 18 7.91 7.89 -9.27
N SER A 19 8.37 6.65 -9.44
CA SER A 19 9.80 6.31 -9.26
C SER A 19 10.71 7.01 -10.28
N ARG A 20 10.23 7.22 -11.51
CA ARG A 20 10.97 7.94 -12.57
C ARG A 20 11.02 9.44 -12.32
N CYS A 21 9.90 10.03 -11.90
CA CYS A 21 9.81 11.44 -11.54
C CYS A 21 10.68 11.75 -10.32
N LEU A 22 10.66 10.89 -9.29
CA LEU A 22 11.49 11.04 -8.09
C LEU A 22 12.98 11.07 -8.41
N LYS A 23 13.43 10.29 -9.42
CA LYS A 23 14.83 10.27 -9.88
C LYS A 23 15.24 11.48 -10.72
N LYS A 24 14.27 12.19 -11.31
CA LYS A 24 14.50 13.36 -12.18
C LYS A 24 14.34 14.70 -11.46
N ILE A 25 13.55 14.72 -10.38
CA ILE A 25 13.20 15.92 -9.65
C ILE A 25 14.32 16.29 -8.67
N ARG A 26 14.66 17.59 -8.62
CA ARG A 26 15.71 18.16 -7.76
C ARG A 26 15.22 18.50 -6.33
N TYR A 27 13.94 18.27 -6.03
CA TYR A 27 13.32 18.53 -4.72
C TYR A 27 13.62 17.42 -3.71
N ASP A 28 13.66 17.79 -2.43
CA ASP A 28 13.86 16.85 -1.33
C ASP A 28 12.70 15.83 -1.25
N SER A 29 13.00 14.58 -0.89
CA SER A 29 12.03 13.48 -0.86
C SER A 29 10.83 13.80 0.05
N ASN A 30 11.07 14.55 1.13
CA ASN A 30 10.00 15.03 2.02
C ASN A 30 9.04 16.00 1.34
N GLN A 31 9.52 16.94 0.52
CA GLN A 31 8.67 17.92 -0.16
C GLN A 31 7.74 17.25 -1.18
N TRP A 32 8.25 16.27 -1.90
CA TRP A 32 7.44 15.45 -2.81
C TRP A 32 6.37 14.65 -2.04
N SER A 33 6.72 14.13 -0.87
CA SER A 33 5.80 13.41 0.03
C SER A 33 4.66 14.30 0.52
N LEU A 34 4.99 15.52 0.96
CA LEU A 34 4.00 16.50 1.42
C LEU A 34 3.06 16.91 0.28
N LEU A 35 3.57 17.08 -0.94
CA LEU A 35 2.76 17.45 -2.09
C LEU A 35 1.73 16.36 -2.44
N ILE A 36 2.16 15.10 -2.51
CA ILE A 36 1.24 13.98 -2.76
C ILE A 36 0.25 13.81 -1.61
N GLY A 37 0.70 13.99 -0.37
CA GLY A 37 -0.18 13.99 0.81
C GLY A 37 -1.25 15.08 0.73
N LEU A 38 -0.90 16.29 0.31
CA LEU A 38 -1.85 17.38 0.12
C LEU A 38 -2.83 17.09 -1.02
N CYS A 39 -2.35 16.61 -2.18
CA CYS A 39 -3.20 16.25 -3.31
C CYS A 39 -4.22 15.15 -2.94
N THR A 40 -3.76 14.10 -2.25
CA THR A 40 -4.62 12.99 -1.81
C THR A 40 -5.58 13.42 -0.70
N GLY A 41 -5.17 14.33 0.19
CA GLY A 41 -6.05 14.97 1.17
C GLY A 41 -7.16 15.78 0.52
N CYS A 42 -6.84 16.63 -0.46
CA CYS A 42 -7.83 17.38 -1.23
C CYS A 42 -8.80 16.45 -1.99
N LEU A 43 -8.28 15.38 -2.59
CA LEU A 43 -9.10 14.37 -3.28
C LEU A 43 -10.04 13.66 -2.29
N SER A 44 -9.56 13.34 -1.09
CA SER A 44 -10.37 12.69 -0.04
C SER A 44 -11.49 13.61 0.45
N MET A 45 -11.21 14.91 0.63
CA MET A 45 -12.24 15.91 0.95
C MET A 45 -13.30 16.02 -0.16
N LEU A 46 -12.88 16.02 -1.42
CA LEU A 46 -13.81 16.06 -2.56
C LEU A 46 -14.71 14.81 -2.60
N LEU A 47 -14.13 13.62 -2.39
CA LEU A 47 -14.89 12.37 -2.33
C LEU A 47 -15.89 12.35 -1.17
N TRP A 48 -15.51 12.88 0.00
CA TRP A 48 -16.42 13.02 1.13
C TRP A 48 -17.60 13.95 0.81
N LEU A 49 -17.34 15.09 0.16
CA LEU A 49 -18.40 16.01 -0.30
C LEU A 49 -19.35 15.35 -1.30
N ILE A 50 -18.81 14.58 -2.26
CA ILE A 50 -19.61 13.83 -3.24
C ILE A 50 -20.46 12.78 -2.54
N ALA A 51 -19.89 12.01 -1.60
CA ALA A 51 -20.62 11.00 -0.85
C ALA A 51 -21.79 11.63 -0.05
N ARG A 52 -21.55 12.78 0.58
CA ARG A 52 -22.57 13.55 1.30
C ARG A 52 -23.67 14.06 0.35
N TYR A 53 -23.31 14.53 -0.85
CA TYR A 53 -24.27 14.99 -1.84
C TYR A 53 -25.11 13.84 -2.44
N CYS A 54 -24.51 12.67 -2.63
CA CYS A 54 -25.18 11.47 -3.12
C CYS A 54 -26.07 10.79 -2.07
N GLY A 55 -26.10 11.28 -0.83
CA GLY A 55 -26.99 10.76 0.22
C GLY A 55 -26.59 9.39 0.74
N PHE A 56 -25.29 9.03 0.71
CA PHE A 56 -24.82 7.86 1.44
C PHE A 56 -25.13 8.04 2.93
N SER A 57 -25.90 7.12 3.51
CA SER A 57 -26.32 7.21 4.90
C SER A 57 -25.12 7.05 5.85
N ASP A 58 -25.09 7.89 6.89
CA ASP A 58 -24.20 7.69 8.01
C ASP A 58 -24.52 6.37 8.70
N VAL A 59 -23.49 5.60 9.02
CA VAL A 59 -23.65 4.38 9.82
C VAL A 59 -23.64 4.82 11.28
N ASP A 60 -24.82 4.91 11.89
CA ASP A 60 -24.96 5.16 13.32
C ASP A 60 -24.47 3.95 14.11
N LEU A 61 -23.19 3.99 14.50
CA LEU A 61 -22.62 3.05 15.45
C LEU A 61 -23.01 3.50 16.87
N PRO A 62 -23.65 2.65 17.69
CA PRO A 62 -24.05 3.00 19.06
C PRO A 62 -22.81 3.03 19.97
N LEU A 63 -22.01 4.08 19.84
CA LEU A 63 -20.79 4.32 20.59
C LEU A 63 -21.02 5.46 21.59
N THR A 64 -20.54 5.31 22.83
CA THR A 64 -20.46 6.41 23.81
C THR A 64 -19.60 7.56 23.24
N GLU A 65 -19.87 8.82 23.59
CA GLU A 65 -19.13 9.97 23.08
C GLU A 65 -17.59 9.87 23.27
N SER A 66 -17.16 9.29 24.39
CA SER A 66 -15.74 9.01 24.66
C SER A 66 -15.15 7.97 23.70
N ALA A 67 -15.90 6.92 23.37
CA ALA A 67 -15.50 5.89 22.42
C ALA A 67 -15.48 6.41 20.98
N GLN A 68 -16.42 7.29 20.61
CA GLN A 68 -16.41 7.95 19.30
C GLN A 68 -15.18 8.85 19.15
N THR A 69 -14.86 9.64 20.17
CA THR A 69 -13.68 10.51 20.15
C THR A 69 -12.41 9.70 20.02
N LEU A 70 -12.25 8.64 20.83
CA LEU A 70 -11.09 7.74 20.75
C LEU A 70 -10.99 7.09 19.37
N PHE A 71 -12.09 6.57 18.83
CA PHE A 71 -12.15 5.96 17.50
C PHE A 71 -11.64 6.92 16.42
N TRP A 72 -12.17 8.14 16.38
CA TRP A 72 -11.76 9.14 15.38
C TRP A 72 -10.30 9.56 15.55
N VAL A 73 -9.85 9.81 16.78
CA VAL A 73 -8.46 10.18 17.05
C VAL A 73 -7.51 9.05 16.64
N THR A 74 -7.79 7.81 17.02
CA THR A 74 -6.98 6.65 16.63
C THR A 74 -6.96 6.47 15.11
N ASN A 75 -8.09 6.63 14.42
CA ASN A 75 -8.13 6.54 12.95
C ASN A 75 -7.31 7.65 12.29
N VAL A 76 -7.41 8.90 12.75
CA VAL A 76 -6.64 10.01 12.19
C VAL A 76 -5.15 9.81 12.43
N VAL A 77 -4.76 9.45 13.66
CA VAL A 77 -3.35 9.19 14.00
C VAL A 77 -2.83 8.04 13.15
N LEU A 78 -3.57 6.93 13.06
CA LEU A 78 -3.17 5.78 12.27
C LEU A 78 -3.06 6.14 10.79
N ALA A 79 -4.04 6.86 10.23
CA ALA A 79 -4.02 7.28 8.84
C ALA A 79 -2.82 8.17 8.52
N VAL A 80 -2.54 9.18 9.35
CA VAL A 80 -1.41 10.10 9.15
C VAL A 80 -0.08 9.38 9.31
N VAL A 81 0.09 8.63 10.41
CA VAL A 81 1.35 7.94 10.72
C VAL A 81 1.64 6.84 9.70
N SER A 82 0.64 6.01 9.36
CA SER A 82 0.81 4.94 8.36
C SER A 82 1.08 5.50 6.96
N SER A 83 0.37 6.57 6.55
CA SER A 83 0.59 7.20 5.24
C SER A 83 1.99 7.81 5.15
N TRP A 84 2.41 8.55 6.18
CA TRP A 84 3.73 9.16 6.21
C TRP A 84 4.83 8.09 6.21
N LEU A 85 4.77 7.10 7.12
CA LEU A 85 5.79 6.05 7.23
C LEU A 85 5.83 5.18 5.97
N GLY A 86 4.66 4.79 5.45
CA GLY A 86 4.54 4.00 4.23
C GLY A 86 5.16 4.74 3.05
N TYR A 87 4.89 6.04 2.92
CA TYR A 87 5.43 6.84 1.83
C TYR A 87 6.94 7.09 1.95
N LEU A 88 7.44 7.33 3.18
CA LEU A 88 8.89 7.42 3.42
C LEU A 88 9.61 6.12 3.06
N ALA A 89 9.11 4.98 3.53
CA ALA A 89 9.66 3.67 3.21
C ALA A 89 9.61 3.42 1.70
N TRP A 90 8.48 3.73 1.06
CA TRP A 90 8.33 3.63 -0.39
C TRP A 90 9.35 4.45 -1.17
N ASN A 91 9.59 5.70 -0.76
CA ASN A 91 10.59 6.57 -1.40
C ASN A 91 12.01 6.04 -1.20
N LEU A 92 12.36 5.63 0.01
CA LEU A 92 13.67 5.05 0.32
C LEU A 92 13.92 3.79 -0.53
N CYS A 93 12.92 2.91 -0.65
CA CYS A 93 12.98 1.75 -1.51
C CYS A 93 13.07 2.13 -3.00
N SER A 94 12.30 3.11 -3.46
CA SER A 94 12.31 3.63 -4.84
C SER A 94 13.65 4.21 -5.29
N LEU A 95 14.40 4.77 -4.33
CA LEU A 95 15.74 5.29 -4.58
C LEU A 95 16.80 4.18 -4.57
N ARG A 96 16.66 3.16 -3.72
CA ARG A 96 17.70 2.14 -3.49
C ARG A 96 17.53 0.86 -4.28
N LEU A 97 16.33 0.56 -4.79
CA LEU A 97 16.01 -0.72 -5.41
C LEU A 97 15.43 -0.55 -6.84
N PRO A 98 15.70 -1.51 -7.75
CA PRO A 98 14.96 -1.62 -9.00
C PRO A 98 13.47 -1.88 -8.73
N VAL A 99 12.60 -1.29 -9.56
CA VAL A 99 11.13 -1.28 -9.40
C VAL A 99 10.54 -2.69 -9.20
N SER A 100 11.16 -3.74 -9.78
CA SER A 100 10.70 -5.11 -9.58
C SER A 100 10.90 -5.63 -8.15
N LEU A 101 11.94 -5.23 -7.42
CA LEU A 101 12.16 -5.66 -6.04
C LEU A 101 11.21 -4.95 -5.09
N ILE A 102 10.83 -3.71 -5.40
CA ILE A 102 9.84 -2.94 -4.63
C ILE A 102 8.48 -3.63 -4.66
N GLY A 103 8.06 -4.13 -5.82
CA GLY A 103 6.81 -4.89 -5.94
C GLY A 103 6.78 -6.16 -5.08
N GLN A 104 7.94 -6.79 -4.85
CA GLN A 104 8.04 -7.96 -3.97
C GLN A 104 7.98 -7.58 -2.49
N MET A 105 8.47 -6.39 -2.10
CA MET A 105 8.38 -5.91 -0.72
C MET A 105 6.93 -5.66 -0.28
N VAL A 106 6.07 -5.17 -1.18
CA VAL A 106 4.64 -4.97 -0.90
C VAL A 106 3.96 -6.30 -0.52
N VAL A 107 4.42 -7.42 -1.07
CA VAL A 107 3.85 -8.73 -0.72
C VAL A 107 4.11 -9.08 0.75
N PHE A 108 5.26 -8.66 1.30
CA PHE A 108 5.53 -8.83 2.73
C PHE A 108 4.59 -8.02 3.62
N GLU A 109 4.12 -6.86 3.17
CA GLU A 109 3.11 -6.07 3.91
C GLU A 109 1.84 -6.90 4.14
N THR A 110 1.35 -7.57 3.10
CA THR A 110 0.17 -8.44 3.20
C THR A 110 0.44 -9.64 4.10
N LEU A 111 1.63 -10.24 4.03
CA LEU A 111 2.02 -11.36 4.90
C LEU A 111 2.09 -10.96 6.37
N PHE A 112 2.68 -9.80 6.69
CA PHE A 112 2.73 -9.29 8.06
C PHE A 112 1.34 -8.91 8.57
N ALA A 113 0.48 -8.36 7.73
CA ALA A 113 -0.91 -8.07 8.09
C ALA A 113 -1.67 -9.36 8.42
N LEU A 114 -1.52 -10.43 7.63
CA LEU A 114 -2.11 -11.74 7.90
C LEU A 114 -1.57 -12.34 9.21
N PHE A 115 -0.24 -12.31 9.38
CA PHE A 115 0.40 -12.82 10.58
C PHE A 115 -0.06 -12.09 11.85
N TYR A 116 -0.11 -10.76 11.81
CA TYR A 116 -0.67 -9.96 12.89
C TYR A 116 -2.15 -10.28 13.14
N GLY A 117 -2.95 -10.45 12.08
CA GLY A 117 -4.35 -10.85 12.19
C GLY A 117 -4.54 -12.19 12.90
N PHE A 118 -3.72 -13.19 12.60
CA PHE A 118 -3.75 -14.49 13.27
C PHE A 118 -3.38 -14.41 14.75
N ILE A 119 -2.36 -13.60 15.08
CA ILE A 119 -1.99 -13.34 16.48
C ILE A 119 -3.12 -12.61 17.21
N TYR A 120 -3.68 -11.57 16.60
CA TYR A 120 -4.73 -10.75 17.21
C TYR A 120 -6.00 -11.57 17.48
N LEU A 121 -6.39 -12.43 16.53
CA LEU A 121 -7.55 -13.32 16.65
C LEU A 121 -7.24 -14.60 17.44
N GLN A 122 -6.00 -14.81 17.89
CA GLN A 122 -5.54 -16.02 18.60
C GLN A 122 -5.96 -17.32 17.89
N ARG A 123 -5.90 -17.30 16.55
CA ARG A 123 -6.42 -18.37 15.68
C ARG A 123 -5.33 -18.83 14.72
N PHE A 124 -5.33 -20.13 14.43
CA PHE A 124 -4.49 -20.71 13.39
C PHE A 124 -5.10 -20.47 11.99
N PRO A 125 -4.25 -20.27 10.96
CA PRO A 125 -4.71 -20.05 9.61
C PRO A 125 -5.57 -21.23 9.13
N ASP A 126 -6.67 -20.91 8.46
CA ASP A 126 -7.51 -21.92 7.82
C ASP A 126 -6.78 -22.64 6.68
N LEU A 127 -7.33 -23.76 6.22
CA LEU A 127 -6.77 -24.46 5.07
C LEU A 127 -6.79 -23.59 3.81
N GLN A 128 -7.84 -22.78 3.63
CA GLN A 128 -7.94 -21.85 2.50
C GLN A 128 -6.95 -20.69 2.63
N GLU A 129 -6.79 -20.14 3.83
CA GLU A 129 -5.82 -19.05 4.11
C GLU A 129 -4.38 -19.55 3.91
N SER A 130 -4.09 -20.77 4.37
CA SER A 130 -2.79 -21.43 4.18
C SER A 130 -2.46 -21.65 2.71
N ALA A 131 -3.43 -22.12 1.92
CA ALA A 131 -3.27 -22.29 0.48
C ALA A 131 -2.98 -20.95 -0.22
N ALA A 132 -3.69 -19.88 0.17
CA ALA A 132 -3.45 -18.54 -0.36
C ALA A 132 -2.04 -18.03 -0.02
N ILE A 133 -1.58 -18.23 1.22
CA ILE A 133 -0.24 -17.85 1.67
C ILE A 133 0.83 -18.60 0.87
N VAL A 134 0.69 -19.91 0.69
CA VAL A 134 1.64 -20.73 -0.07
C VAL A 134 1.69 -20.31 -1.54
N LEU A 135 0.53 -20.05 -2.17
CA LEU A 135 0.47 -19.60 -3.55
C LEU A 135 1.16 -18.23 -3.74
N LEU A 136 0.92 -17.32 -2.79
CA LEU A 136 1.50 -15.98 -2.78
C LEU A 136 3.02 -16.04 -2.57
N LEU A 137 3.51 -16.84 -1.61
CA LEU A 137 4.94 -17.08 -1.40
C LEU A 137 5.59 -17.73 -2.64
N GLY A 138 4.93 -18.71 -3.24
CA GLY A 138 5.38 -19.35 -4.48
C GLY A 138 5.53 -18.35 -5.63
N GLY A 139 4.55 -17.45 -5.80
CA GLY A 139 4.60 -16.38 -6.79
C GLY A 139 5.78 -15.41 -6.57
N VAL A 140 6.05 -15.02 -5.33
CA VAL A 140 7.20 -14.16 -4.99
C VAL A 140 8.51 -14.88 -5.28
N LEU A 141 8.67 -16.13 -4.82
CA LEU A 141 9.89 -16.89 -5.04
C LEU A 141 10.18 -17.11 -6.53
N ALA A 142 9.15 -17.43 -7.33
CA ALA A 142 9.28 -17.55 -8.78
C ALA A 142 9.69 -16.23 -9.44
N SER A 143 9.10 -15.11 -8.98
CA SER A 143 9.43 -13.76 -9.46
C SER A 143 10.89 -13.40 -9.13
N VAL A 144 11.34 -13.61 -7.88
CA VAL A 144 12.74 -13.38 -7.47
C VAL A 144 13.70 -14.24 -8.30
N HIS A 145 13.38 -15.52 -8.44
CA HIS A 145 14.22 -16.47 -9.17
C HIS A 145 14.36 -16.07 -10.65
N SER A 146 13.26 -15.66 -11.30
CA SER A 146 13.30 -15.18 -12.69
C SER A 146 14.12 -13.90 -12.86
N HIS A 147 14.04 -12.96 -11.90
CA HIS A 147 14.85 -11.73 -11.91
C HIS A 147 16.34 -12.01 -11.72
N GLN A 148 16.71 -12.91 -10.82
CA GLN A 148 18.11 -13.33 -10.63
C GLN A 148 18.66 -14.05 -11.87
N ARG A 149 17.83 -14.83 -12.57
CA ARG A 149 18.23 -15.53 -13.80
C ARG A 149 18.53 -14.57 -14.94
N ASN A 150 17.72 -13.52 -15.12
CA ASN A 150 17.98 -12.50 -16.15
C ASN A 150 19.20 -11.62 -15.85
N GLY A 151 19.49 -11.33 -14.57
CA GLY A 151 20.70 -10.59 -14.18
C GLY A 151 22.01 -11.34 -14.45
N ARG A 152 22.00 -12.67 -14.40
CA ARG A 152 23.18 -13.50 -14.73
C ARG A 152 23.47 -13.57 -16.23
N VAL A 153 22.46 -13.48 -17.08
CA VAL A 153 22.63 -13.56 -18.55
C VAL A 153 23.32 -12.31 -19.13
N GLN A 154 23.15 -11.13 -18.50
CA GLN A 154 23.80 -9.89 -18.96
C GLN A 154 25.28 -9.74 -18.57
N VAL A 155 25.79 -10.52 -17.62
CA VAL A 155 27.20 -10.43 -17.18
C VAL A 155 28.11 -11.37 -17.99
N THR A 156 27.54 -12.28 -18.77
CA THR A 156 28.25 -13.28 -19.59
C THR A 156 28.19 -13.02 -21.09
N ALA A 157 27.72 -11.85 -21.53
CA ALA A 157 27.72 -11.41 -22.93
C ALA A 157 28.63 -10.19 -23.08
#